data_AF-A0A1V1I195-F1
#
_entry.id   AF-A0A1V1I195-F1
#
_cell.length_a   1.000
_cell.length_b   1.000
_cell.length_c   1.000
_cell.angle_alpha   90.00
_cell.angle_beta   90.00
_cell.angle_gamma   90.00
#
_symmetry.space_group_name_H-M   'P 1'
#
loop_
_entity.id
_entity.type
_entity.pdbx_description
1 polymer ?
#
loop_
_entity_poly.entity_id
_entity_poly.type
_entity_poly.pdbx_seq_one_letter_code
_entity_poly.pdbx_strand_id
1 'polypeptide(L)'
;MREFYMRHRNSIIMFLNIMIISLGVFAKDTKFIIIGILLAALSFYVISLEKKAEEQKAREKAERKALRNAEKFRNRGKKKKKKSKKRK
;
A
#
# COMPACT_ATOMS: atom_id res chain seq x y z
N MET A 1 2.20 17.93 -6.74
CA MET A 1 3.37 17.18 -7.27
C MET A 1 3.63 15.85 -6.53
N ARG A 2 3.78 15.85 -5.19
CA ARG A 2 4.12 14.62 -4.42
C ARG A 2 3.10 13.48 -4.56
N GLU A 3 1.81 13.80 -4.51
CA GLU A 3 0.75 12.78 -4.62
C GLU A 3 0.68 12.12 -6.00
N PHE A 4 0.86 12.89 -7.08
CA PHE A 4 0.90 12.36 -8.45
C PHE A 4 2.09 11.40 -8.62
N TYR A 5 3.26 11.80 -8.12
CA TYR A 5 4.46 10.98 -8.16
C TYR A 5 4.27 9.68 -7.39
N MET A 6 3.73 9.72 -6.18
CA MET A 6 3.46 8.51 -5.39
C MET A 6 2.45 7.57 -6.07
N ARG A 7 1.44 8.12 -6.76
CA ARG A 7 0.41 7.34 -7.44
C ARG A 7 0.91 6.64 -8.70
N HIS A 8 1.85 7.25 -9.41
CA HIS A 8 2.42 6.70 -10.66
C HIS A 8 3.86 6.21 -10.53
N ARG A 9 4.43 6.23 -9.32
CA ARG A 9 5.83 5.91 -9.02
C ARG A 9 6.25 4.58 -9.64
N ASN A 10 5.44 3.55 -9.44
CA ASN A 10 5.76 2.20 -9.91
C ASN A 10 5.73 2.11 -11.43
N SER A 11 4.82 2.82 -12.08
CA SER A 11 4.74 2.88 -13.55
C SER A 11 5.96 3.59 -14.14
N ILE A 12 6.37 4.71 -13.54
CA ILE A 12 7.55 5.48 -13.95
C ILE A 12 8.84 4.66 -13.76
N ILE A 13 8.99 3.99 -12.62
CA ILE A 13 10.15 3.12 -12.34
C ILE A 13 10.21 1.95 -13.35
N MET A 14 9.07 1.33 -13.64
CA MET A 14 9.02 0.24 -14.62
C MET A 14 9.38 0.72 -16.03
N PHE A 15 8.89 1.90 -16.43
CA PHE A 15 9.23 2.52 -17.72
C PHE A 15 10.73 2.83 -17.83
N LEU A 16 11.33 3.39 -16.78
CA LEU A 16 12.78 3.67 -16.72
C LEU A 16 13.61 2.38 -16.84
N ASN A 17 13.22 1.31 -16.16
CA ASN A 17 13.92 0.02 -16.26
C ASN A 17 13.88 -0.54 -17.68
N ILE A 18 12.72 -0.48 -18.35
CA ILE A 18 12.57 -0.90 -19.75
C ILE A 18 13.48 -0.05 -20.66
N MET A 19 13.55 1.26 -20.42
CA MET A 19 14.37 2.18 -21.21
C MET A 19 15.88 1.90 -21.05
N ILE A 20 16.34 1.56 -19.84
CA ILE A 20 17.74 1.19 -19.58
C ILE A 20 18.09 -0.13 -20.26
N ILE A 21 17.19 -1.12 -20.20
CA ILE A 21 17.39 -2.41 -20.85
C ILE A 21 17.44 -2.23 -22.38
N SER A 22 16.53 -1.44 -22.97
CA SER A 22 16.52 -1.19 -24.42
C SER A 22 17.77 -0.43 -24.89
N LEU A 23 18.25 0.53 -24.09
CA LEU A 23 19.53 1.20 -24.34
C LEU A 23 20.72 0.23 -24.29
N GLY A 24 20.76 -0.67 -23.30
CA GLY A 24 21.80 -1.69 -23.20
C GLY A 24 21.81 -2.66 -24.38
N VAL A 25 20.63 -3.07 -24.85
CA VAL A 25 20.47 -3.90 -26.05
C VAL A 25 20.93 -3.15 -27.31
N PHE A 26 20.54 -1.88 -27.46
CA PHE A 26 20.93 -1.06 -28.60
C PHE A 26 22.45 -0.84 -28.65
N ALA A 27 23.07 -0.61 -27.49
CA ALA A 27 24.52 -0.44 -27.37
C ALA A 27 25.31 -1.76 -27.48
N LYS A 28 24.63 -2.93 -27.52
CA LYS A 28 25.22 -4.28 -27.41
C LYS A 28 26.14 -4.45 -26.18
N ASP A 29 25.95 -3.62 -25.16
CA ASP A 29 26.75 -3.68 -23.93
C ASP A 29 26.03 -4.52 -22.90
N THR A 30 26.55 -5.73 -22.71
CA THR A 30 25.99 -6.73 -21.80
C THR A 30 25.98 -6.24 -20.34
N LYS A 31 26.89 -5.34 -19.95
CA LYS A 31 26.94 -4.78 -18.60
C LYS A 31 25.69 -3.95 -18.30
N PHE A 32 25.25 -3.14 -19.25
CA PHE A 32 24.03 -2.33 -19.10
C PHE A 32 22.76 -3.19 -19.03
N ILE A 33 22.72 -4.28 -19.80
CA ILE A 33 21.59 -5.23 -19.74
C ILE A 33 21.53 -5.88 -18.36
N ILE A 34 22.66 -6.35 -17.82
CA ILE A 34 22.72 -6.96 -16.49
C ILE A 34 22.29 -5.96 -15.41
N ILE A 35 22.79 -4.73 -15.46
CA ILE A 35 22.41 -3.65 -14.52
C ILE A 35 20.92 -3.36 -14.60
N GLY A 36 20.35 -3.28 -15.82
CA GLY A 36 18.92 -3.04 -16.03
C GLY A 36 18.05 -4.16 -15.43
N ILE A 37 18.45 -5.42 -15.61
CA ILE A 37 17.75 -6.58 -15.01
C ILE A 37 17.85 -6.54 -13.48
N LEU A 38 19.03 -6.20 -12.93
CA LEU A 38 19.24 -6.10 -11.48
C LEU A 38 18.37 -5.00 -10.85
N LEU A 39 18.27 -3.84 -11.49
CA LEU A 39 17.40 -2.73 -11.11
C LEU A 39 15.92 -3.11 -11.18
N ALA A 40 15.51 -3.86 -12.20
CA ALA A 40 14.14 -4.38 -12.32
C ALA A 40 13.80 -5.34 -11.17
N ALA A 41 14.72 -6.25 -10.81
CA ALA A 41 14.53 -7.18 -9.70
C ALA A 41 14.40 -6.45 -8.34
N LEU A 42 15.26 -5.46 -8.08
CA LEU A 42 15.17 -4.61 -6.89
C LEU A 42 13.86 -3.83 -6.84
N SER A 43 13.43 -3.28 -7.98
CA SER A 43 12.15 -2.57 -8.09
C SER A 43 10.98 -3.49 -7.76
N PHE A 44 10.98 -4.71 -8.29
CA PHE A 44 9.95 -5.71 -8.02
C PHE A 44 9.90 -6.10 -6.53
N TYR A 45 11.07 -6.25 -5.91
CA TYR A 45 11.19 -6.54 -4.47
C TYR A 45 10.59 -5.41 -3.62
N VAL A 46 10.94 -4.16 -3.91
CA VAL A 46 10.40 -2.99 -3.21
C VAL A 46 8.88 -2.89 -3.39
N ILE A 47 8.38 -3.11 -4.60
CA ILE A 47 6.93 -3.09 -4.89
C ILE A 47 6.19 -4.17 -4.08
N SER A 48 6.78 -5.36 -3.95
CA SER A 48 6.19 -6.44 -3.14
C SER A 48 6.14 -6.10 -1.66
N LEU A 49 7.17 -5.43 -1.13
CA LEU A 49 7.17 -4.95 0.26
C LEU A 49 6.13 -3.84 0.48
N GLU A 50 6.02 -2.89 -0.45
CA GLU A 50 5.03 -1.81 -0.39
C GLU A 50 3.60 -2.36 -0.41
N LYS A 51 3.29 -3.33 -1.29
CA LYS A 51 1.98 -3.99 -1.32
C LYS A 51 1.63 -4.64 0.02
N LYS A 52 2.55 -5.37 0.63
CA LYS A 52 2.32 -6.01 1.95
C LYS A 52 2.07 -4.96 3.04
N ALA A 53 2.81 -3.85 3.02
CA ALA A 53 2.62 -2.77 3.98
C ALA A 53 1.26 -2.04 3.77
N GLU A 54 0.84 -1.88 2.52
CA GLU A 54 -0.44 -1.25 2.17
C GLU A 54 -1.63 -2.14 2.57
N GLU A 55 -1.53 -3.45 2.36
CA GLU A 55 -2.51 -4.43 2.83
C GLU A 55 -2.63 -4.45 4.36
N GLN A 56 -1.52 -4.38 5.09
CA GLN A 56 -1.55 -4.30 6.55
C GLN A 56 -2.20 -3.00 7.03
N LYS A 57 -1.89 -1.86 6.41
CA LYS A 57 -2.54 -0.57 6.71
C LYS A 57 -4.04 -0.58 6.40
N ALA A 58 -4.44 -1.24 5.32
CA ALA A 58 -5.85 -1.40 4.97
C ALA A 58 -6.59 -2.27 6.00
N ARG A 59 -5.97 -3.37 6.46
CA ARG A 59 -6.50 -4.24 7.52
C ARG A 59 -6.63 -3.49 8.85
N GLU A 60 -5.60 -2.78 9.29
CA GLU A 60 -5.67 -1.96 10.52
C GLU A 60 -6.78 -0.91 10.44
N LYS A 61 -6.94 -0.25 9.28
CA LYS A 61 -7.98 0.76 9.08
C LYS A 61 -9.39 0.15 9.13
N ALA A 62 -9.55 -1.08 8.63
CA ALA A 62 -10.78 -1.85 8.73
C ALA A 62 -11.07 -2.29 10.17
N GLU A 63 -10.07 -2.81 10.89
CA GLU A 63 -10.20 -3.20 12.30
C GLU A 63 -10.55 -2.02 13.20
N ARG A 64 -9.89 -0.86 13.03
CA ARG A 64 -10.24 0.35 13.78
C ARG A 64 -11.67 0.82 13.51
N LYS A 65 -12.17 0.69 12.28
CA LYS A 65 -13.57 0.97 11.96
C LYS A 65 -14.53 -0.02 12.63
N ALA A 66 -14.19 -1.31 12.62
CA ALA A 66 -14.98 -2.36 13.27
C ALA A 66 -15.04 -2.14 14.79
N LEU A 67 -13.92 -1.84 15.44
CA LEU A 67 -13.82 -1.53 16.86
C LEU A 67 -14.67 -0.31 17.24
N ARG A 68 -14.58 0.79 16.47
CA ARG A 68 -15.41 1.99 16.69
C ARG A 68 -16.91 1.71 16.58
N ASN A 69 -17.31 0.86 15.64
CA ASN A 69 -18.71 0.46 15.51
C ASN A 69 -19.13 -0.41 16.70
N ALA A 70 -18.33 -1.40 17.09
CA ALA A 70 -18.59 -2.24 18.25
C ALA A 70 -18.74 -1.42 19.54
N GLU A 71 -17.89 -0.41 19.76
CA GLU A 71 -18.02 0.52 20.89
C GLU A 71 -19.31 1.34 20.85
N LYS A 72 -19.70 1.84 19.67
CA LYS A 72 -20.97 2.57 19.50
C LYS A 72 -22.17 1.69 19.83
N PHE A 73 -22.19 0.43 19.38
CA PHE A 73 -23.25 -0.53 19.70
C PHE A 73 -23.29 -0.84 21.20
N ARG A 74 -22.13 -1.08 21.83
CA ARG A 74 -22.03 -1.32 23.28
C ARG A 74 -22.54 -0.13 24.09
N ASN A 75 -22.18 1.10 23.71
CA ASN A 75 -22.62 2.30 24.40
C ASN A 75 -24.11 2.58 24.24
N ARG A 76 -24.72 2.25 23.09
CA ARG A 76 -26.19 2.30 22.91
C ARG A 76 -26.91 1.31 23.84
N GLY A 77 -26.39 0.09 23.97
CA GLY A 77 -26.92 -0.91 24.90
C GLY A 77 -26.84 -0.47 26.37
N LYS A 78 -25.70 0.10 26.79
CA LYS A 78 -25.53 0.67 28.14
C LYS A 78 -26.48 1.84 28.41
N LYS A 79 -26.68 2.75 27.42
CA LYS A 79 -27.64 3.87 27.54
C LYS A 79 -29.08 3.39 27.72
N LYS A 80 -29.50 2.34 26.99
CA LYS A 80 -30.83 1.72 27.14
C LYS A 80 -31.04 1.12 28.53
N LYS A 81 -30.06 0.33 29.03
CA LYS A 81 -30.11 -0.22 30.40
C LYS A 81 -30.18 0.88 31.47
N LYS A 82 -29.41 1.96 31.32
CA LYS A 82 -29.39 3.08 32.28
C LYS A 82 -30.73 3.85 32.31
N LYS A 83 -31.39 4.04 31.16
CA LYS A 83 -32.75 4.64 31.09
C LYS A 83 -33.82 3.76 31.74
N SER A 84 -33.76 2.44 31.56
CA SER A 84 -34.69 1.49 32.18
C SER A 84 -34.57 1.49 33.71
N LYS A 85 -33.34 1.57 34.25
CA LYS A 85 -33.11 1.66 35.70
C LYS A 85 -33.57 2.96 36.37
N LYS A 86 -33.67 4.06 35.60
CA LYS A 86 -34.06 5.39 36.12
C LYS A 86 -35.58 5.65 36.06
N ARG A 87 -36.31 4.73 35.43
CA ARG A 87 -37.79 4.77 35.26
C ARG A 87 -38.52 3.86 36.25
N LYS A 88 -37.79 3.02 36.99
CA LYS A 88 -38.21 2.40 38.24
C LYS A 88 -37.76 3.30 39.38
#